data_AF-K5VTQ7-F1
#
_entry.id   AF-K5VTQ7-F1
#
_cell.length_a   1.000
_cell.length_b   1.000
_cell.length_c   1.000
_cell.angle_alpha   90.00
_cell.angle_beta   90.00
_cell.angle_gamma   90.00
#
_symmetry.space_group_name_H-M   'P 1'
#
loop_
_entity.id
_entity.type
_entity.pdbx_description
1 polymer ?
#
loop_
_entity_poly.entity_id
_entity_poly.type
_entity_poly.pdbx_seq_one_letter_code
_entity_poly.pdbx_strand_id
1 'polypeptide(L)'
;MNLPTLDPKDQLLLLDPSASLGTFALSHAASASGTSTPNSIPHVTWLRKTEYISRDSSYRQSPHGEHRPAAEAPIDVSRSARIRDIEASFASASDGFDLSMLKHPNKPNVTAVDSYEVLPDANIWANAYDLFRFSERPGDKPRPPDDDDPRLDCAVLRPMESEGDHFLAYYLTKEDETAVEFKRMRLERPVNGVQEDEPTTFHFIRDYEVVKVEQEVPNEFLLVLDDGVTDIKDVIPEGEVMPSQPRAKGAYYKNIERKMLLKKKRVNSYDQVTKKWHMIKVQHIRMDDDEAKEREEAEAEVTDPNYLLNAMDADAEGEVADAEGEVDTGEHENAAGEEPIDPLDILGD
;
A
#
# COMPACT_ATOMS: atom_id res chain seq x y z
N MET A 1 -43.53 -50.06 53.36
CA MET A 1 -43.24 -49.09 54.44
C MET A 1 -42.94 -47.76 53.77
N ASN A 2 -43.93 -46.87 53.66
CA ASN A 2 -43.75 -45.53 53.10
C ASN A 2 -43.05 -44.68 54.15
N LEU A 3 -41.76 -44.39 53.95
CA LEU A 3 -41.05 -43.42 54.77
C LEU A 3 -41.57 -42.02 54.43
N PRO A 4 -41.79 -41.14 55.43
CA PRO A 4 -42.19 -39.77 55.17
C PRO A 4 -41.08 -39.02 54.42
N THR A 5 -41.46 -38.24 53.42
CA THR A 5 -40.56 -37.35 52.68
C THR A 5 -40.00 -36.30 53.63
N LEU A 6 -38.68 -36.27 53.81
CA LEU A 6 -38.00 -35.26 54.62
C LEU A 6 -38.21 -33.86 54.03
N ASP A 7 -38.37 -32.87 54.90
CA ASP A 7 -38.44 -31.46 54.53
C ASP A 7 -37.08 -31.05 53.92
N PRO A 8 -37.04 -30.35 52.77
CA PRO A 8 -35.80 -29.92 52.13
C PRO A 8 -34.85 -29.12 53.03
N LYS A 9 -35.35 -28.45 54.07
CA LYS A 9 -34.48 -27.75 55.04
C LYS A 9 -33.69 -28.71 55.93
N ASP A 10 -34.28 -29.85 56.28
CA ASP A 10 -33.66 -30.86 57.14
C ASP A 10 -32.67 -31.73 56.35
N GLN A 11 -32.84 -31.81 55.03
CA GLN A 11 -31.94 -32.53 54.13
C GLN A 11 -30.53 -31.89 54.06
N LEU A 12 -30.45 -30.58 54.31
CA LEU A 12 -29.20 -29.81 54.30
C LEU A 12 -28.33 -30.06 55.54
N LEU A 13 -28.94 -30.53 56.64
CA LEU A 13 -28.24 -30.87 57.89
C LEU A 13 -27.56 -32.24 57.85
N LEU A 14 -27.93 -33.08 56.87
CA LEU A 14 -27.32 -34.40 56.64
C LEU A 14 -26.07 -34.33 55.73
N LEU A 15 -25.78 -33.18 55.13
CA LEU A 15 -24.52 -32.98 54.41
C LEU A 15 -23.37 -32.89 55.42
N ASP A 16 -22.42 -33.82 55.32
CA ASP A 16 -21.14 -33.74 56.02
C ASP A 16 -20.47 -32.39 55.67
N PRO A 17 -20.04 -31.58 56.65
CA PRO A 17 -19.33 -30.32 56.39
C PRO A 17 -18.06 -30.50 55.55
N SER A 18 -17.54 -31.73 55.41
CA SER A 18 -16.44 -32.03 54.50
C SER A 18 -16.83 -32.14 53.02
N ALA A 19 -18.12 -32.20 52.68
CA ALA A 19 -18.63 -32.36 51.32
C ALA A 19 -19.06 -31.05 50.63
N SER A 20 -18.94 -29.88 51.29
CA SER A 20 -19.51 -28.61 50.82
C SER A 20 -18.74 -27.87 49.72
N LEU A 21 -17.87 -28.54 48.96
CA LEU A 21 -17.17 -27.93 47.81
C LEU A 21 -17.95 -28.04 46.49
N GLY A 22 -19.15 -28.62 46.50
CA GLY A 22 -19.97 -28.78 45.32
C GLY A 22 -21.36 -28.21 45.47
N THR A 23 -21.57 -27.02 44.89
CA THR A 23 -22.87 -26.52 44.37
C THR A 23 -23.86 -25.93 45.40
N PHE A 24 -24.03 -24.60 45.41
CA PHE A 24 -25.21 -23.87 44.89
C PHE A 24 -25.25 -22.42 45.40
N ALA A 25 -25.63 -21.53 44.49
CA ALA A 25 -25.77 -20.10 44.70
C ALA A 25 -27.20 -19.71 45.14
N LEU A 26 -27.29 -18.45 45.60
CA LEU A 26 -28.46 -17.60 45.87
C LEU A 26 -29.14 -17.65 47.26
N SER A 27 -28.57 -16.79 48.12
CA SER A 27 -29.22 -15.55 48.60
C SER A 27 -29.91 -15.55 49.98
N HIS A 28 -29.59 -14.45 50.69
CA HIS A 28 -30.20 -13.85 51.88
C HIS A 28 -29.75 -14.31 53.27
N ALA A 29 -28.67 -13.64 53.71
CA ALA A 29 -28.51 -12.93 54.98
C ALA A 29 -28.75 -13.68 56.31
N ALA A 30 -27.64 -14.01 57.00
CA ALA A 30 -27.36 -13.53 58.35
C ALA A 30 -25.94 -13.92 58.80
N SER A 31 -25.30 -12.98 59.47
CA SER A 31 -24.02 -12.98 60.18
C SER A 31 -23.43 -14.32 60.65
N ALA A 32 -22.19 -14.61 60.23
CA ALA A 32 -21.14 -15.19 61.09
C ALA A 32 -19.76 -15.07 60.41
N SER A 33 -18.76 -14.72 61.21
CA SER A 33 -17.34 -14.64 60.82
C SER A 33 -16.81 -16.01 60.38
N GLY A 34 -16.28 -16.08 59.16
CA GLY A 34 -15.55 -17.23 58.64
C GLY A 34 -15.24 -17.03 57.18
N THR A 35 -13.96 -16.80 56.88
CA THR A 35 -13.29 -16.77 55.57
C THR A 35 -14.15 -17.23 54.38
N SER A 36 -14.78 -16.26 53.70
CA SER A 36 -15.26 -16.43 52.33
C SER A 36 -14.46 -15.50 51.44
N THR A 37 -13.31 -15.95 50.96
CA THR A 37 -12.65 -15.30 49.84
C THR A 37 -13.58 -15.45 48.63
N PRO A 38 -14.14 -14.36 48.07
CA PRO A 38 -14.82 -14.45 46.79
C PRO A 38 -13.80 -14.94 45.75
N ASN A 39 -14.11 -16.01 45.03
CA ASN A 39 -13.27 -16.61 43.98
C ASN A 39 -13.14 -15.74 42.71
N SER A 40 -13.20 -14.41 42.84
CA SER A 40 -12.65 -13.50 41.84
C SER A 40 -11.46 -12.81 42.49
N ILE A 41 -10.25 -13.28 42.19
CA ILE A 41 -9.03 -12.54 42.53
C ILE A 41 -9.24 -11.12 41.98
N PRO A 42 -9.24 -10.07 42.83
CA PRO A 42 -9.41 -8.72 42.35
C PRO A 42 -8.32 -8.46 41.32
N HIS A 43 -8.70 -7.90 40.16
CA HIS A 43 -7.78 -7.59 39.07
C HIS A 43 -6.88 -6.43 39.50
N VAL A 44 -5.89 -6.76 40.31
CA VAL A 44 -4.92 -5.85 40.89
C VAL A 44 -3.75 -5.76 39.93
N THR A 45 -3.54 -4.60 39.32
CA THR A 45 -2.59 -4.38 38.23
C THR A 45 -1.13 -4.67 38.59
N TRP A 46 -0.79 -4.68 39.89
CA TRP A 46 0.54 -5.02 40.41
C TRP A 46 0.70 -6.48 40.82
N LEU A 47 -0.38 -7.24 40.97
CA LEU A 47 -0.34 -8.66 41.34
C LEU A 47 -0.56 -9.51 40.08
N ARG A 48 0.53 -9.81 39.37
CA ARG A 48 0.50 -10.68 38.18
C ARG A 48 0.67 -12.15 38.59
N LYS A 49 -0.01 -13.06 37.87
CA LYS A 49 0.25 -14.50 37.98
C LYS A 49 1.73 -14.76 37.66
N THR A 50 2.41 -15.52 38.51
CA THR A 50 3.80 -15.92 38.27
C THR A 50 3.86 -16.87 37.08
N GLU A 51 4.64 -16.53 36.06
CA GLU A 51 4.93 -17.42 34.94
C GLU A 51 5.87 -18.53 35.43
N TYR A 52 5.49 -19.79 35.23
CA TYR A 52 6.40 -20.91 35.43
C TYR A 52 7.31 -20.99 34.22
N ILE A 53 8.63 -21.05 34.46
CA ILE A 53 9.64 -21.18 33.41
C ILE A 53 9.33 -22.46 32.61
N SER A 54 8.70 -22.27 31.45
CA SER A 54 8.36 -23.33 30.51
C SER A 54 9.56 -23.50 29.59
N ARG A 55 9.97 -24.73 29.24
CA ARG A 55 11.16 -24.92 28.37
C ARG A 55 11.04 -24.22 27.01
N ASP A 56 9.84 -23.86 26.57
CA ASP A 56 9.58 -23.08 25.35
C ASP A 56 9.63 -21.56 25.51
N SER A 57 9.76 -21.01 26.73
CA SER A 57 9.87 -19.55 26.94
C SER A 57 11.22 -18.96 26.48
N SER A 58 12.08 -19.77 25.88
CA SER A 58 13.41 -19.40 25.39
C SER A 58 13.46 -19.12 23.90
N TYR A 59 12.36 -19.29 23.15
CA TYR A 59 12.28 -18.84 21.75
C TYR A 59 11.73 -17.41 21.67
N ARG A 60 12.18 -16.52 22.56
CA ARG A 60 12.29 -15.11 22.16
C ARG A 60 13.37 -15.09 21.10
N GLN A 61 12.93 -15.11 19.85
CA GLN A 61 13.72 -14.76 18.69
C GLN A 61 14.49 -13.48 19.03
N SER A 62 15.76 -13.65 19.38
CA SER A 62 16.73 -12.59 19.24
C SER A 62 16.65 -12.17 17.77
N PRO A 63 16.62 -10.87 17.42
CA PRO A 63 16.76 -10.44 16.03
C PRO A 63 18.13 -10.84 15.43
N HIS A 64 19.03 -11.42 16.23
CA HIS A 64 20.31 -11.99 15.83
C HIS A 64 20.44 -13.49 16.13
N GLY A 65 19.35 -14.18 16.48
CA GLY A 65 19.35 -15.63 16.52
C GLY A 65 19.30 -16.16 15.11
N GLU A 66 20.45 -16.50 14.54
CA GLU A 66 20.56 -17.22 13.28
C GLU A 66 19.57 -18.38 13.31
N HIS A 67 18.43 -18.20 12.61
CA HIS A 67 17.56 -19.30 12.25
C HIS A 67 18.46 -20.22 11.45
N ARG A 68 18.99 -21.28 12.08
CA ARG A 68 19.77 -22.28 11.36
C ARG A 68 18.82 -22.80 10.30
N PRO A 69 18.99 -22.43 9.01
CA PRO A 69 18.05 -22.89 8.01
C PRO A 69 18.17 -24.40 8.03
N ALA A 70 17.03 -25.09 8.16
CA ALA A 70 17.00 -26.50 7.80
C ALA A 70 17.65 -26.58 6.41
N ALA A 71 18.69 -27.42 6.26
CA ALA A 71 19.49 -27.46 5.04
C ALA A 71 18.55 -27.51 3.84
N GLU A 72 18.43 -26.38 3.14
CA GLU A 72 17.50 -26.25 2.04
C GLU A 72 17.92 -27.27 1.00
N ALA A 73 16.97 -28.08 0.54
CA ALA A 73 17.23 -29.00 -0.55
C ALA A 73 17.79 -28.19 -1.72
N PRO A 74 18.79 -28.69 -2.46
CA PRO A 74 19.36 -27.96 -3.59
C PRO A 74 18.23 -27.59 -4.57
N ILE A 75 17.99 -26.29 -4.71
CA ILE A 75 16.91 -25.74 -5.53
C ILE A 75 17.34 -25.79 -7.00
N ASP A 76 16.50 -26.37 -7.85
CA ASP A 76 16.71 -26.35 -9.30
C ASP A 76 16.37 -24.95 -9.86
N VAL A 77 17.38 -24.24 -10.33
CA VAL A 77 17.25 -22.88 -10.87
C VAL A 77 17.06 -22.83 -12.40
N SER A 78 16.86 -24.00 -13.03
CA SER A 78 16.61 -24.10 -14.47
C SER A 78 15.33 -23.35 -14.88
N ARG A 79 15.28 -22.87 -16.13
CA ARG A 79 14.13 -22.12 -16.66
C ARG A 79 12.82 -22.93 -16.57
N SER A 80 12.87 -24.23 -16.87
CA SER A 80 11.72 -25.12 -16.78
C SER A 80 11.26 -25.30 -15.33
N ALA A 81 12.18 -25.36 -14.37
CA ALA A 81 11.81 -25.41 -12.96
C ALA A 81 11.14 -24.12 -12.49
N ARG A 82 11.71 -22.97 -12.85
CA ARG A 82 11.13 -21.66 -12.53
C ARG A 82 9.70 -21.50 -13.07
N ILE A 83 9.46 -21.86 -14.33
CA ILE A 83 8.12 -21.78 -14.94
C ILE A 83 7.13 -22.65 -14.17
N ARG A 84 7.49 -23.91 -13.90
CA ARG A 84 6.63 -24.84 -13.15
C ARG A 84 6.31 -24.33 -11.75
N ASP A 85 7.30 -23.79 -11.05
CA ASP A 85 7.13 -23.31 -9.67
C ASP A 85 6.28 -22.02 -9.65
N ILE A 86 6.45 -21.15 -10.64
CA ILE A 86 5.58 -20.00 -10.86
C ILE A 86 4.13 -20.46 -11.13
N GLU A 87 3.91 -21.33 -12.10
CA GLU A 87 2.57 -21.86 -12.42
C GLU A 87 1.92 -22.55 -11.22
N ALA A 88 2.69 -23.34 -10.46
CA ALA A 88 2.21 -23.99 -9.25
C ALA A 88 1.80 -22.97 -8.17
N SER A 89 2.51 -21.85 -8.05
CA SER A 89 2.15 -20.78 -7.10
C SER A 89 0.81 -20.13 -7.46
N PHE A 90 0.58 -19.83 -8.74
CA PHE A 90 -0.69 -19.28 -9.23
C PHE A 90 -1.83 -20.30 -9.09
N ALA A 91 -1.62 -21.55 -9.51
CA ALA A 91 -2.64 -22.60 -9.38
C ALA A 91 -3.04 -22.83 -7.92
N SER A 92 -2.10 -22.74 -6.97
CA SER A 92 -2.41 -22.87 -5.54
C SER A 92 -3.26 -21.71 -4.97
N ALA A 93 -3.20 -20.54 -5.62
CA ALA A 93 -3.93 -19.35 -5.23
C ALA A 93 -5.29 -19.22 -5.96
N SER A 94 -5.40 -19.69 -7.21
CA SER A 94 -6.62 -19.59 -8.02
C SER A 94 -7.52 -20.82 -7.96
N ASP A 95 -6.94 -22.02 -8.04
CA ASP A 95 -7.71 -23.23 -8.32
C ASP A 95 -8.16 -23.91 -7.03
N GLY A 96 -9.43 -23.74 -6.68
CA GLY A 96 -10.03 -24.38 -5.50
C GLY A 96 -9.61 -23.75 -4.18
N PHE A 97 -9.27 -22.45 -4.19
CA PHE A 97 -8.97 -21.71 -2.97
C PHE A 97 -10.19 -21.65 -2.04
N ASP A 98 -10.07 -22.30 -0.88
CA ASP A 98 -11.07 -22.28 0.19
C ASP A 98 -10.44 -21.78 1.48
N LEU A 99 -11.04 -20.73 2.05
CA LEU A 99 -10.65 -20.13 3.33
C LEU A 99 -10.63 -21.16 4.47
N SER A 100 -11.49 -22.19 4.40
CA SER A 100 -11.60 -23.21 5.44
C SER A 100 -10.39 -24.16 5.52
N MET A 101 -9.64 -24.28 4.42
CA MET A 101 -8.47 -25.17 4.33
C MET A 101 -7.18 -24.52 4.85
N LEU A 102 -7.16 -23.19 4.97
CA LEU A 102 -5.99 -22.44 5.43
C LEU A 102 -5.73 -22.66 6.92
N LYS A 103 -4.48 -23.00 7.25
CA LYS A 103 -4.00 -23.12 8.64
C LYS A 103 -2.80 -22.21 8.84
N HIS A 104 -2.83 -21.42 9.91
CA HIS A 104 -1.71 -20.56 10.24
C HIS A 104 -0.49 -21.42 10.64
N PRO A 105 0.71 -21.18 10.06
CA PRO A 105 1.88 -22.06 10.20
C PRO A 105 2.32 -22.28 11.65
N ASN A 106 2.28 -21.22 12.47
CA ASN A 106 2.67 -21.29 13.89
C ASN A 106 1.50 -21.44 14.88
N LYS A 107 0.24 -21.31 14.43
CA LYS A 107 -0.94 -21.17 15.32
C LYS A 107 -2.15 -21.89 14.70
N PRO A 108 -2.22 -23.22 14.75
CA PRO A 108 -3.22 -24.00 14.03
C PRO A 108 -4.67 -23.72 14.45
N ASN A 109 -4.89 -23.07 15.60
CA ASN A 109 -6.21 -22.71 16.10
C ASN A 109 -6.77 -21.39 15.54
N VAL A 110 -6.05 -20.74 14.62
CA VAL A 110 -6.49 -19.51 13.95
C VAL A 110 -7.00 -19.85 12.56
N THR A 111 -8.19 -19.36 12.23
CA THR A 111 -8.84 -19.52 10.92
C THR A 111 -8.79 -18.22 10.15
N ALA A 112 -8.63 -18.31 8.83
CA ALA A 112 -8.75 -17.14 7.95
C ALA A 112 -10.21 -16.67 7.91
N VAL A 113 -10.42 -15.36 8.02
CA VAL A 113 -11.76 -14.73 7.95
C VAL A 113 -12.05 -14.23 6.55
N ASP A 114 -11.04 -13.63 5.92
CA ASP A 114 -11.17 -12.98 4.63
C ASP A 114 -9.86 -13.07 3.85
N SER A 115 -9.95 -12.98 2.52
CA SER A 115 -8.81 -12.98 1.60
C SER A 115 -8.97 -11.88 0.56
N TYR A 116 -7.87 -11.19 0.28
CA TYR A 116 -7.77 -10.19 -0.78
C TYR A 116 -6.70 -10.65 -1.76
N GLU A 117 -7.05 -10.72 -3.04
CA GLU A 117 -6.09 -11.01 -4.10
C GLU A 117 -5.18 -9.80 -4.31
N VAL A 118 -3.88 -10.03 -4.43
CA VAL A 118 -2.92 -8.93 -4.65
C VAL A 118 -2.78 -8.71 -6.16
N LEU A 119 -3.30 -7.58 -6.65
CA LEU A 119 -3.38 -7.27 -8.08
C LEU A 119 -2.74 -5.91 -8.37
N PRO A 120 -2.11 -5.69 -9.54
CA PRO A 120 -1.66 -4.37 -9.93
C PRO A 120 -2.85 -3.41 -10.10
N ASP A 121 -2.75 -2.18 -9.62
CA ASP A 121 -3.83 -1.19 -9.72
C ASP A 121 -3.82 -0.47 -11.08
N ALA A 122 -4.66 -0.92 -12.01
CA ALA A 122 -4.80 -0.31 -13.35
C ALA A 122 -5.24 1.17 -13.30
N ASN A 123 -6.13 1.54 -12.38
CA ASN A 123 -6.74 2.88 -12.35
C ASN A 123 -5.71 3.98 -12.04
N ILE A 124 -4.77 3.68 -11.16
CA ILE A 124 -3.72 4.60 -10.74
C ILE A 124 -2.38 4.33 -11.43
N TRP A 125 -2.32 3.35 -12.34
CA TRP A 125 -1.08 2.93 -12.99
C TRP A 125 -0.43 4.05 -13.80
N ALA A 126 -1.24 4.88 -14.47
CA ALA A 126 -0.75 6.03 -15.22
C ALA A 126 -0.17 7.18 -14.35
N ASN A 127 -0.48 7.23 -13.04
CA ASN A 127 -0.11 8.36 -12.19
C ASN A 127 1.26 8.16 -11.51
N ALA A 128 2.24 9.03 -11.68
CA ALA A 128 3.49 8.92 -10.91
C ALA A 128 3.27 9.20 -9.40
N TYR A 129 3.82 8.36 -8.51
CA TYR A 129 3.74 8.53 -7.06
C TYR A 129 5.13 8.60 -6.40
N ASP A 130 5.28 9.59 -5.52
CA ASP A 130 6.49 9.83 -4.75
C ASP A 130 6.25 9.68 -3.26
N LEU A 131 7.25 9.17 -2.54
CA LEU A 131 7.27 9.24 -1.10
C LEU A 131 8.17 10.37 -0.59
N PHE A 132 7.56 11.41 -0.05
CA PHE A 132 8.28 12.48 0.67
C PHE A 132 8.30 12.22 2.17
N ARG A 133 9.49 12.10 2.77
CA ARG A 133 9.69 12.01 4.22
C ARG A 133 10.23 13.33 4.76
N PHE A 134 9.47 13.97 5.63
CA PHE A 134 9.88 15.21 6.28
C PHE A 134 10.64 14.93 7.58
N SER A 135 11.78 15.59 7.77
CA SER A 135 12.57 15.52 9.02
C SER A 135 11.94 16.28 10.20
N GLU A 136 11.01 17.18 9.91
CA GLU A 136 10.23 17.97 10.87
C GLU A 136 8.75 17.92 10.48
N ARG A 137 7.85 18.24 11.41
CA ARG A 137 6.41 18.37 11.10
C ARG A 137 6.20 19.41 9.99
N PRO A 138 5.56 19.04 8.87
CA PRO A 138 5.43 19.94 7.72
C PRO A 138 4.43 21.09 7.90
N GLY A 139 3.55 21.01 8.91
CA GLY A 139 2.63 22.11 9.25
C GLY A 139 3.34 23.39 9.70
N ASP A 140 2.65 24.52 9.61
CA ASP A 140 3.14 25.83 10.09
C ASP A 140 2.49 26.28 11.40
N LYS A 141 1.30 25.75 11.71
CA LYS A 141 0.59 26.09 12.93
C LYS A 141 1.12 25.23 14.09
N PRO A 142 1.39 25.81 15.27
CA PRO A 142 1.70 25.04 16.46
C PRO A 142 0.43 24.30 16.90
N ARG A 143 0.37 23.01 16.59
CA ARG A 143 -0.70 22.10 17.02
C ARG A 143 -0.15 21.04 17.96
N PRO A 144 -0.99 20.49 18.86
CA PRO A 144 -0.64 19.28 19.61
C PRO A 144 -0.19 18.16 18.66
N PRO A 145 0.66 17.23 19.13
CA PRO A 145 1.12 16.11 18.30
C PRO A 145 -0.01 15.18 17.87
N ASP A 146 -1.10 15.12 18.64
CA ASP A 146 -2.26 14.25 18.37
C ASP A 146 -3.32 14.88 17.45
N ASP A 147 -3.17 16.17 17.11
CA ASP A 147 -4.12 16.90 16.26
C ASP A 147 -3.60 16.93 14.82
N ASP A 148 -4.29 16.25 13.90
CA ASP A 148 -3.94 16.20 12.48
C ASP A 148 -4.25 17.53 11.79
N ASP A 149 -3.39 17.95 10.86
CA ASP A 149 -3.60 19.18 10.10
C ASP A 149 -4.18 18.83 8.70
N PRO A 150 -5.48 19.10 8.44
CA PRO A 150 -6.14 18.68 7.19
C PRO A 150 -5.54 19.33 5.94
N ARG A 151 -4.76 20.41 6.11
CA ARG A 151 -4.09 21.11 5.01
C ARG A 151 -2.91 20.33 4.43
N LEU A 152 -2.38 19.36 5.18
CA LEU A 152 -1.25 18.54 4.74
C LEU A 152 -1.63 17.59 3.59
N ASP A 153 -2.89 17.14 3.54
CA ASP A 153 -3.41 16.23 2.52
C ASP A 153 -3.48 16.85 1.12
N CYS A 154 -3.57 18.18 1.05
CA CYS A 154 -3.65 18.94 -0.19
C CYS A 154 -2.43 19.85 -0.41
N ALA A 155 -1.33 19.62 0.32
CA ALA A 155 -0.16 20.46 0.20
C ALA A 155 0.47 20.37 -1.21
N VAL A 156 1.01 21.49 -1.68
CA VAL A 156 1.62 21.57 -3.01
C VAL A 156 3.13 21.74 -2.87
N LEU A 157 3.87 20.88 -3.55
CA LEU A 157 5.33 20.95 -3.68
C LEU A 157 5.67 21.39 -5.09
N ARG A 158 6.46 22.47 -5.20
CA ARG A 158 6.95 22.97 -6.48
C ARG A 158 8.46 22.81 -6.57
N PRO A 159 8.99 22.05 -7.56
CA PRO A 159 10.42 22.05 -7.87
C PRO A 159 10.92 23.43 -8.25
N MET A 160 12.01 23.85 -7.63
CA MET A 160 12.69 25.11 -7.85
C MET A 160 14.19 24.85 -8.03
N GLU A 161 14.79 25.57 -8.97
CA GLU A 161 16.24 25.59 -9.18
C GLU A 161 16.73 27.03 -9.03
N SER A 162 17.79 27.23 -8.26
CA SER A 162 18.46 28.53 -8.14
C SER A 162 19.95 28.34 -7.90
N GLU A 163 20.79 29.02 -8.67
CA GLU A 163 22.26 28.98 -8.51
C GLU A 163 22.86 27.56 -8.44
N GLY A 164 22.22 26.58 -9.08
CA GLY A 164 22.63 25.16 -9.08
C GLY A 164 22.07 24.32 -7.92
N ASP A 165 21.41 24.96 -6.95
CA ASP A 165 20.70 24.27 -5.87
C ASP A 165 19.26 23.93 -6.28
N HIS A 166 18.89 22.66 -6.11
CA HIS A 166 17.53 22.17 -6.31
C HIS A 166 16.80 22.11 -4.96
N PHE A 167 15.63 22.73 -4.87
CA PHE A 167 14.81 22.73 -3.66
C PHE A 167 13.31 22.69 -4.01
N LEU A 168 12.50 22.33 -3.03
CA LEU A 168 11.05 22.27 -3.16
C LEU A 168 10.42 23.43 -2.38
N ALA A 169 9.72 24.31 -3.09
CA ALA A 169 8.88 25.31 -2.44
C ALA A 169 7.58 24.66 -1.98
N TYR A 170 7.23 24.84 -0.70
CA TYR A 170 6.09 24.21 -0.05
C TYR A 170 4.96 25.21 0.18
N TYR A 171 3.76 24.83 -0.26
CA TYR A 171 2.57 25.66 -0.19
C TYR A 171 1.42 24.95 0.54
N LEU A 172 0.70 25.71 1.36
CA LEU A 172 -0.48 25.25 2.10
C LEU A 172 -1.64 26.22 1.92
N THR A 173 -2.88 25.75 2.10
CA THR A 173 -4.03 26.63 2.23
C THR A 173 -3.92 27.46 3.52
N LYS A 174 -4.51 28.66 3.51
CA LYS A 174 -4.52 29.54 4.69
C LYS A 174 -5.39 28.95 5.80
N GLU A 175 -6.57 28.50 5.43
CA GLU A 175 -7.62 28.03 6.32
C GLU A 175 -7.81 26.52 6.18
N ASP A 176 -8.23 25.90 7.28
CA ASP A 176 -8.42 24.45 7.36
C ASP A 176 -9.70 24.05 6.60
N GLU A 177 -10.74 24.88 6.68
CA GLU A 177 -12.01 24.72 5.97
C GLU A 177 -11.80 24.64 4.46
N THR A 178 -11.00 25.55 3.90
CA THR A 178 -10.64 25.54 2.47
C THR A 178 -9.93 24.25 2.05
N ALA A 179 -9.10 23.65 2.91
CA ALA A 179 -8.45 22.38 2.60
C ALA A 179 -9.44 21.21 2.59
N VAL A 180 -10.36 21.18 3.55
CA VAL A 180 -11.42 20.17 3.62
C VAL A 180 -12.35 20.28 2.41
N GLU A 181 -12.76 21.50 2.04
CA GLU A 181 -13.56 21.76 0.85
C GLU A 181 -12.83 21.36 -0.42
N PHE A 182 -11.56 21.73 -0.58
CA PHE A 182 -10.75 21.34 -1.72
C PHE A 182 -10.62 19.80 -1.84
N LYS A 183 -10.38 19.11 -0.73
CA LYS A 183 -10.32 17.65 -0.68
C LYS A 183 -11.65 17.01 -1.06
N ARG A 184 -12.75 17.53 -0.53
CA ARG A 184 -14.11 17.05 -0.83
C ARG A 184 -14.45 17.26 -2.30
N MET A 185 -14.22 18.46 -2.84
CA MET A 185 -14.42 18.77 -4.26
C MET A 185 -13.58 17.86 -5.17
N ARG A 186 -12.34 17.53 -4.78
CA ARG A 186 -11.49 16.61 -5.55
C ARG A 186 -12.03 15.17 -5.55
N LEU A 187 -12.66 14.74 -4.46
CA LEU A 187 -13.21 13.38 -4.34
C LEU A 187 -14.56 13.22 -5.05
N GLU A 188 -15.43 14.23 -4.97
CA GLU A 188 -16.77 14.21 -5.58
C GLU A 188 -16.72 14.43 -7.11
N ARG A 189 -15.62 14.99 -7.63
CA ARG A 189 -15.51 15.37 -9.03
C ARG A 189 -15.14 14.18 -9.94
N PRO A 190 -15.88 13.96 -11.05
CA PRO A 190 -15.46 13.01 -12.07
C PRO A 190 -14.25 13.53 -12.86
N VAL A 191 -13.37 12.62 -13.29
CA VAL A 191 -12.09 12.92 -13.99
C VAL A 191 -12.27 13.90 -15.16
N ASN A 192 -13.41 13.85 -15.86
CA ASN A 192 -13.73 14.70 -17.03
C ASN A 192 -14.86 15.73 -16.81
N GLY A 193 -15.15 16.09 -15.55
CA GLY A 193 -16.21 17.04 -15.19
C GLY A 193 -16.08 18.43 -15.84
N VAL A 194 -17.20 19.16 -15.94
CA VAL A 194 -17.21 20.56 -16.43
C VAL A 194 -16.54 21.47 -15.40
N GLN A 195 -15.76 22.42 -15.89
CA GLN A 195 -14.82 23.22 -15.12
C GLN A 195 -15.42 24.61 -14.81
N GLU A 196 -16.13 24.74 -13.69
CA GLU A 196 -16.70 26.05 -13.28
C GLU A 196 -16.21 26.55 -11.91
N ASP A 197 -15.35 25.79 -11.22
CA ASP A 197 -14.96 26.14 -9.85
C ASP A 197 -13.88 27.23 -9.79
N GLU A 198 -14.00 28.08 -8.76
CA GLU A 198 -13.02 29.11 -8.42
C GLU A 198 -11.66 28.46 -8.05
N PRO A 199 -10.54 29.00 -8.55
CA PRO A 199 -9.23 28.46 -8.23
C PRO A 199 -8.93 28.55 -6.73
N THR A 200 -8.46 27.45 -6.15
CA THR A 200 -8.09 27.40 -4.73
C THR A 200 -6.73 28.05 -4.52
N THR A 201 -6.65 28.89 -3.50
CA THR A 201 -5.45 29.69 -3.21
C THR A 201 -4.57 28.99 -2.18
N PHE A 202 -3.29 28.84 -2.51
CA PHE A 202 -2.26 28.30 -1.63
C PHE A 202 -1.19 29.35 -1.37
N HIS A 203 -0.69 29.39 -0.15
CA HIS A 203 0.31 30.33 0.33
C HIS A 203 1.64 29.63 0.52
N PHE A 204 2.71 30.34 0.17
CA PHE A 204 4.07 29.91 0.45
C PHE A 204 4.30 29.80 1.96
N ILE A 205 4.88 28.68 2.38
CA ILE A 205 5.20 28.42 3.79
C ILE A 205 6.71 28.39 3.99
N ARG A 206 7.43 27.56 3.22
CA ARG A 206 8.88 27.39 3.36
C ARG A 206 9.47 26.62 2.18
N ASP A 207 10.79 26.65 2.10
CA ASP A 207 11.58 25.84 1.16
C ASP A 207 12.11 24.58 1.87
N TYR A 208 12.06 23.45 1.18
CA TYR A 208 12.72 22.20 1.57
C TYR A 208 13.88 21.88 0.64
N GLU A 209 15.01 21.53 1.23
CA GLU A 209 16.14 20.94 0.55
C GLU A 209 15.98 19.42 0.52
N VAL A 210 16.35 18.82 -0.62
CA VAL A 210 16.34 17.37 -0.80
C VAL A 210 17.67 16.82 -0.28
N VAL A 211 17.64 16.08 0.82
CA VAL A 211 18.84 15.52 1.47
C VAL A 211 19.26 14.20 0.85
N LYS A 212 18.27 13.36 0.54
CA LYS A 212 18.50 12.04 -0.07
C LYS A 212 17.39 11.78 -1.08
N VAL A 213 17.78 11.35 -2.27
CA VAL A 213 16.89 10.77 -3.28
C VAL A 213 17.24 9.29 -3.37
N GLU A 214 16.23 8.45 -3.22
CA GLU A 214 16.30 7.02 -3.44
C GLU A 214 15.39 6.74 -4.63
N GLN A 215 16.01 6.38 -5.76
CA GLN A 215 15.31 5.94 -6.96
C GLN A 215 15.10 4.43 -6.86
N GLU A 216 14.00 3.94 -7.43
CA GLU A 216 13.63 2.52 -7.43
C GLU A 216 13.55 1.95 -6.01
N VAL A 217 12.42 2.15 -5.34
CA VAL A 217 12.22 1.71 -3.95
C VAL A 217 11.52 0.35 -3.93
N PRO A 218 12.24 -0.79 -3.95
CA PRO A 218 11.61 -2.11 -4.13
C PRO A 218 10.74 -2.55 -2.94
N ASN A 219 10.94 -1.93 -1.77
CA ASN A 219 10.33 -2.37 -0.52
C ASN A 219 9.13 -1.50 -0.10
N GLU A 220 8.75 -0.49 -0.89
CA GLU A 220 7.63 0.40 -0.56
C GLU A 220 6.64 0.43 -1.73
N PHE A 221 5.39 0.08 -1.43
CA PHE A 221 4.30 0.06 -2.38
C PHE A 221 3.09 0.76 -1.77
N LEU A 222 2.30 1.41 -2.62
CA LEU A 222 0.97 1.86 -2.30
C LEU A 222 0.03 0.66 -2.36
N LEU A 223 -0.74 0.44 -1.30
CA LEU A 223 -1.75 -0.61 -1.23
C LEU A 223 -3.13 0.02 -1.04
N VAL A 224 -4.04 -0.28 -1.95
CA VAL A 224 -5.45 0.13 -1.91
C VAL A 224 -6.28 -1.12 -1.69
N LEU A 225 -6.94 -1.21 -0.54
CA LEU A 225 -7.87 -2.29 -0.25
C LEU A 225 -9.25 -1.90 -0.77
N ASP A 226 -9.80 -2.74 -1.65
CA ASP A 226 -11.14 -2.59 -2.18
C ASP A 226 -11.95 -3.84 -1.84
N ASP A 227 -13.08 -3.66 -1.17
CA ASP A 227 -14.00 -4.75 -0.83
C ASP A 227 -14.82 -5.21 -2.05
N GLY A 228 -14.71 -4.49 -3.18
CA GLY A 228 -15.50 -4.70 -4.38
C GLY A 228 -16.92 -4.16 -4.22
N VAL A 229 -17.53 -3.76 -5.33
CA VAL A 229 -18.92 -3.31 -5.32
C VAL A 229 -19.84 -4.54 -5.28
N THR A 230 -20.45 -4.81 -4.13
CA THR A 230 -21.36 -5.97 -3.95
C THR A 230 -22.71 -5.79 -4.64
N ASP A 231 -23.16 -4.57 -4.92
CA ASP A 231 -24.46 -4.30 -5.55
C ASP A 231 -24.41 -3.11 -6.53
N ILE A 232 -24.48 -3.40 -7.83
CA ILE A 232 -24.54 -2.41 -8.93
C ILE A 232 -25.77 -1.48 -8.81
N LYS A 233 -26.77 -1.84 -7.98
CA LYS A 233 -28.02 -1.10 -7.80
C LYS A 233 -27.94 0.06 -6.81
N ASP A 234 -26.96 0.07 -5.91
CA ASP A 234 -26.87 1.09 -4.85
C ASP A 234 -26.04 2.32 -5.28
N VAL A 235 -25.39 2.27 -6.45
CA VAL A 235 -24.45 3.31 -6.93
C VAL A 235 -25.01 4.16 -8.07
N ILE A 236 -26.07 3.72 -8.78
CA ILE A 236 -26.51 4.40 -10.02
C ILE A 236 -28.00 4.81 -9.95
N PRO A 237 -28.33 6.09 -9.69
CA PRO A 237 -29.58 6.68 -10.17
C PRO A 237 -29.56 6.71 -11.71
N GLU A 238 -30.67 6.36 -12.36
CA GLU A 238 -30.81 6.34 -13.83
C GLU A 238 -30.35 7.68 -14.45
N GLY A 239 -29.18 7.70 -15.10
CA GLY A 239 -28.75 8.83 -15.96
C GLY A 239 -27.30 9.31 -15.88
N GLU A 240 -26.47 8.79 -14.97
CA GLU A 240 -25.07 9.24 -14.86
C GLU A 240 -24.06 8.32 -15.56
N VAL A 241 -23.00 8.94 -16.08
CA VAL A 241 -21.90 8.30 -16.83
C VAL A 241 -21.24 7.25 -15.94
N MET A 242 -21.14 6.01 -16.44
CA MET A 242 -20.52 4.91 -15.71
C MET A 242 -19.10 5.31 -15.30
N PRO A 243 -18.74 5.26 -14.00
CA PRO A 243 -17.32 5.22 -13.65
C PRO A 243 -16.70 3.99 -14.33
N SER A 244 -15.39 4.07 -14.62
CA SER A 244 -14.58 2.93 -15.06
C SER A 244 -14.97 1.67 -14.28
N GLN A 245 -15.02 0.53 -14.98
CA GLN A 245 -15.66 -0.70 -14.54
C GLN A 245 -15.47 -0.97 -13.03
N PRO A 246 -16.54 -1.38 -12.31
CA PRO A 246 -16.46 -1.63 -10.88
C PRO A 246 -15.35 -2.64 -10.59
N ARG A 247 -14.41 -2.26 -9.73
CA ARG A 247 -13.26 -3.10 -9.37
C ARG A 247 -13.72 -4.34 -8.60
N ALA A 248 -13.05 -5.46 -8.86
CA ALA A 248 -13.23 -6.67 -8.08
C ALA A 248 -12.71 -6.47 -6.65
N LYS A 249 -13.13 -7.35 -5.74
CA LYS A 249 -12.56 -7.38 -4.40
C LYS A 249 -11.08 -7.74 -4.49
N GLY A 250 -10.21 -6.89 -3.96
CA GLY A 250 -8.77 -7.07 -4.11
C GLY A 250 -7.95 -6.08 -3.33
N ALA A 251 -6.69 -6.45 -3.11
CA ALA A 251 -5.64 -5.60 -2.61
C ALA A 251 -4.82 -5.11 -3.81
N TYR A 252 -5.12 -3.89 -4.24
CA TYR A 252 -4.51 -3.29 -5.41
C TYR A 252 -3.19 -2.62 -5.04
N TYR A 253 -2.11 -2.96 -5.73
CA TYR A 253 -0.79 -2.43 -5.45
C TYR A 253 -0.22 -1.57 -6.58
N LYS A 254 0.59 -0.59 -6.19
CA LYS A 254 1.44 0.19 -7.10
C LYS A 254 2.78 0.46 -6.45
N ASN A 255 3.86 0.32 -7.20
CA ASN A 255 5.21 0.62 -6.72
C ASN A 255 5.44 2.12 -6.59
N ILE A 256 6.24 2.52 -5.60
CA ILE A 256 6.69 3.90 -5.44
C ILE A 256 7.97 4.10 -6.27
N GLU A 257 7.95 5.06 -7.18
CA GLU A 257 9.07 5.31 -8.10
C GLU A 257 10.28 5.92 -7.40
N ARG A 258 10.01 6.91 -6.52
CA ARG A 258 11.05 7.68 -5.85
C ARG A 258 10.68 8.03 -4.42
N LYS A 259 11.69 7.99 -3.57
CA LYS A 259 11.60 8.40 -2.17
C LYS A 259 12.60 9.51 -1.88
N MET A 260 12.11 10.60 -1.31
CA MET A 260 12.90 11.77 -1.00
C MET A 260 12.84 12.10 0.49
N LEU A 261 14.01 12.35 1.09
CA LEU A 261 14.10 12.87 2.45
C LEU A 261 14.28 14.37 2.41
N LEU A 262 13.32 15.09 2.98
CA LEU A 262 13.23 16.54 2.94
C LEU A 262 13.66 17.16 4.28
N LYS A 263 14.45 18.23 4.18
CA LYS A 263 14.86 19.05 5.32
C LYS A 263 14.59 20.51 5.03
N LYS A 264 14.18 21.26 6.06
CA LYS A 264 13.93 22.69 5.94
C LYS A 264 15.19 23.40 5.45
N LYS A 265 15.10 24.08 4.29
CA LYS A 265 16.18 24.90 3.76
C LYS A 265 16.38 26.10 4.68
N ARG A 266 17.63 26.42 5.01
CA ARG A 266 17.96 27.60 5.81
C ARG A 266 17.74 28.85 4.96
N VAL A 267 17.06 29.84 5.52
CA VAL A 267 16.84 31.11 4.84
C VAL A 267 18.18 31.81 4.68
N ASN A 268 18.63 31.99 3.44
CA ASN A 268 19.81 32.79 3.13
C ASN A 268 19.37 34.22 2.78
N SER A 269 19.94 35.23 3.44
CA SER A 269 19.59 36.64 3.22
C SER A 269 19.89 37.12 1.78
N TYR A 270 20.82 36.46 1.09
CA TYR A 270 21.16 36.76 -0.31
C TYR A 270 20.16 36.19 -1.32
N ASP A 271 19.35 35.19 -0.92
CA ASP A 271 18.36 34.50 -1.78
C ASP A 271 16.99 35.23 -1.81
N GLN A 272 16.92 36.47 -1.31
CA GLN A 272 15.68 37.27 -1.34
C GLN A 272 15.38 37.86 -2.72
N VAL A 273 16.31 37.74 -3.67
CA VAL A 273 16.19 38.34 -5.01
C VAL A 273 15.53 37.38 -6.01
N THR A 274 15.41 36.09 -5.68
CA THR A 274 14.65 35.14 -6.51
C THR A 274 13.16 35.43 -6.41
N LYS A 275 12.49 35.44 -7.57
CA LYS A 275 11.05 35.72 -7.74
C LYS A 275 10.21 34.58 -7.14
N LYS A 276 10.19 34.47 -5.81
CA LYS A 276 9.41 33.47 -5.07
C LYS A 276 7.93 33.87 -5.11
N TRP A 277 7.10 32.92 -5.51
CA TRP A 277 5.66 33.12 -5.58
C TRP A 277 5.13 33.00 -4.17
N HIS A 278 4.56 34.08 -3.63
CA HIS A 278 4.02 34.05 -2.27
C HIS A 278 2.66 33.35 -2.22
N MET A 279 2.00 33.27 -3.38
CA MET A 279 0.66 32.74 -3.53
C MET A 279 0.54 32.07 -4.89
N ILE A 280 -0.06 30.88 -4.90
CA ILE A 280 -0.38 30.14 -6.12
C ILE A 280 -1.87 29.83 -6.14
N LYS A 281 -2.43 29.83 -7.34
CA LYS A 281 -3.83 29.49 -7.59
C LYS A 281 -3.84 28.18 -8.36
N VAL A 282 -4.42 27.14 -7.77
CA VAL A 282 -4.46 25.81 -8.36
C VAL A 282 -5.88 25.52 -8.82
N GLN A 283 -5.99 25.03 -10.05
CA GLN A 283 -7.25 24.61 -10.67
C GLN A 283 -6.99 23.29 -11.38
N HIS A 284 -7.95 22.37 -11.31
CA HIS A 284 -7.89 21.12 -12.07
C HIS A 284 -8.16 21.42 -13.54
N ILE A 285 -7.26 21.02 -14.44
CA ILE A 285 -7.40 21.15 -15.89
C ILE A 285 -7.91 19.81 -16.44
N ARG A 286 -8.65 19.85 -17.56
CA ARG A 286 -9.02 18.62 -18.27
C ARG A 286 -7.79 18.02 -18.93
N MET A 287 -7.74 16.70 -18.98
CA MET A 287 -6.70 16.00 -19.72
C MET A 287 -6.79 16.40 -21.20
N ASP A 288 -5.64 16.70 -21.80
CA ASP A 288 -5.54 16.89 -23.25
C ASP A 288 -5.74 15.55 -23.98
N ASP A 289 -6.01 15.58 -25.28
CA ASP A 289 -6.21 14.35 -26.07
C ASP A 289 -4.94 13.48 -26.06
N ASP A 290 -3.77 14.12 -26.10
CA ASP A 290 -2.47 13.44 -26.00
C ASP A 290 -2.27 12.82 -24.60
N GLU A 291 -2.57 13.55 -23.53
CA GLU A 291 -2.49 13.05 -22.14
C GLU A 291 -3.47 11.90 -21.89
N ALA A 292 -4.66 11.95 -22.48
CA ALA A 292 -5.65 10.88 -22.40
C ALA A 292 -5.16 9.61 -23.11
N LYS A 293 -4.47 9.75 -24.24
CA LYS A 293 -3.86 8.63 -24.97
C LYS A 293 -2.71 8.01 -24.19
N GLU A 294 -1.81 8.82 -23.63
CA GLU A 294 -0.71 8.32 -22.77
C GLU A 294 -1.24 7.54 -21.56
N ARG A 295 -2.33 8.03 -20.97
CA ARG A 295 -3.01 7.33 -19.86
C ARG A 295 -3.59 5.98 -20.31
N GLU A 296 -4.24 5.92 -21.47
CA GLU A 296 -4.79 4.68 -22.03
C GLU A 296 -3.69 3.66 -22.34
N GLU A 297 -2.58 4.12 -22.93
CA GLU A 297 -1.41 3.28 -23.21
C GLU A 297 -0.79 2.71 -21.91
N ALA A 298 -0.68 3.52 -20.85
CA ALA A 298 -0.21 3.08 -19.55
C ALA A 298 -1.19 2.11 -18.86
N GLU A 299 -2.50 2.29 -19.03
CA GLU A 299 -3.51 1.37 -18.50
C GLU A 299 -3.50 0.03 -19.25
N ALA A 300 -3.25 0.06 -20.57
CA ALA A 300 -3.10 -1.12 -21.40
C ALA A 300 -1.92 -2.01 -20.98
N GLU A 301 -0.82 -1.43 -20.47
CA GLU A 301 0.33 -2.18 -19.95
C GLU A 301 -0.07 -3.20 -18.87
N VAL A 302 -1.05 -2.85 -18.03
CA VAL A 302 -1.51 -3.69 -16.93
C VAL A 302 -2.68 -4.58 -17.33
N THR A 303 -3.58 -4.04 -18.15
CA THR A 303 -4.86 -4.68 -18.45
C THR A 303 -4.81 -5.60 -19.66
N ASP A 304 -3.97 -5.31 -20.65
CA ASP A 304 -3.84 -6.12 -21.86
C ASP A 304 -2.75 -7.20 -21.67
N PRO A 305 -3.13 -8.50 -21.59
CA PRO A 305 -2.15 -9.59 -21.50
C PRO A 305 -1.27 -9.69 -22.75
N ASN A 306 -1.72 -9.12 -23.87
CA ASN A 306 -1.00 -9.10 -25.13
C ASN A 306 -0.22 -7.80 -25.36
N TYR A 307 -0.18 -6.87 -24.40
CA TYR A 307 0.49 -5.58 -24.54
C TYR A 307 1.93 -5.72 -25.05
N LEU A 308 2.73 -6.60 -24.43
CA LEU A 308 4.13 -6.84 -24.83
C LEU A 308 4.27 -7.44 -26.24
N LEU A 309 3.33 -8.29 -26.66
CA LEU A 309 3.32 -8.86 -28.01
C LEU A 309 2.98 -7.79 -29.05
N ASN A 310 1.96 -6.98 -28.77
CA ASN A 310 1.50 -5.90 -29.64
C ASN A 310 2.54 -4.76 -29.74
N ALA A 311 3.23 -4.45 -28.64
CA ALA A 311 4.30 -3.45 -28.61
C ALA A 311 5.52 -3.84 -29.46
N MET A 312 5.86 -5.14 -29.52
CA MET A 312 6.96 -5.64 -30.35
C MET A 312 6.62 -5.57 -31.85
N ASP A 313 5.36 -5.80 -32.23
CA ASP A 313 4.93 -5.72 -33.63
C ASP A 313 4.86 -4.26 -34.13
N ALA A 314 4.52 -3.30 -33.26
CA ALA A 314 4.46 -1.88 -33.62
C ALA A 314 5.83 -1.25 -33.89
N ASP A 315 6.89 -1.67 -33.18
CA ASP A 315 8.26 -1.17 -33.36
C ASP A 315 8.94 -1.78 -34.60
N ALA A 316 8.44 -2.93 -35.09
CA ALA A 316 8.93 -3.60 -36.29
C ALA A 316 8.38 -3.01 -37.61
N GLU A 317 7.31 -2.20 -37.56
CA GLU A 317 6.74 -1.54 -38.76
C GLU A 317 7.33 -0.13 -39.04
N GLY A 318 8.28 0.35 -38.23
CA GLY A 318 8.89 1.68 -38.34
C GLY A 318 10.11 1.79 -39.28
N GLU A 319 10.67 0.69 -39.77
CA GLU A 319 11.85 0.71 -40.67
C GLU A 319 11.44 0.45 -42.13
N VAL A 320 10.52 1.26 -42.67
CA VAL A 320 10.43 1.43 -44.11
C VAL A 320 11.54 2.39 -44.53
N ALA A 321 12.66 1.82 -44.93
CA ALA A 321 13.71 2.54 -45.64
C ALA A 321 13.11 3.24 -46.87
N ASP A 322 12.93 4.56 -46.79
CA ASP A 322 12.78 5.44 -47.94
C ASP A 322 14.08 5.40 -48.76
N ALA A 323 14.23 4.36 -49.57
CA ALA A 323 15.29 4.21 -50.54
C ALA A 323 14.69 3.95 -51.92
N GLU A 324 13.99 4.96 -52.46
CA GLU A 324 13.65 5.03 -53.88
C GLU A 324 14.25 6.29 -54.49
N GLY A 325 15.28 6.09 -55.31
CA GLY A 325 15.55 6.98 -56.44
C GLY A 325 17.02 7.35 -56.64
N GLU A 326 17.78 6.51 -57.36
CA GLU A 326 18.37 6.93 -58.65
C GLU A 326 18.86 5.69 -59.41
N VAL A 327 18.22 5.42 -60.55
CA VAL A 327 18.65 4.41 -61.51
C VAL A 327 19.65 5.09 -62.44
N ASP A 328 20.94 4.82 -62.28
CA ASP A 328 21.94 5.13 -63.31
C ASP A 328 22.44 3.83 -63.95
N THR A 329 22.20 3.76 -65.26
CA THR A 329 22.58 2.67 -66.16
C THR A 329 24.03 2.85 -66.59
N GLY A 330 24.92 1.95 -66.19
CA GLY A 330 26.32 1.94 -66.62
C GLY A 330 26.91 0.53 -66.66
N GLU A 331 27.51 0.20 -67.79
CA GLU A 331 27.94 -1.13 -68.22
C GLU A 331 29.10 -1.76 -67.42
N HIS A 332 29.12 -3.09 -67.42
CA HIS A 332 30.22 -4.05 -67.19
C HIS A 332 31.65 -3.51 -66.97
N GLU A 333 32.32 -4.00 -65.91
CA GLU A 333 33.68 -4.61 -66.01
C GLU A 333 34.08 -5.40 -64.73
N ASN A 334 34.91 -6.43 -64.93
CA ASN A 334 35.32 -7.47 -63.97
C ASN A 334 36.43 -7.04 -62.99
N ALA A 335 36.44 -7.54 -61.75
CA ALA A 335 37.61 -8.00 -60.95
C ALA A 335 37.17 -8.25 -59.49
N ALA A 336 37.13 -9.49 -58.98
CA ALA A 336 38.22 -10.22 -58.31
C ALA A 336 38.49 -9.81 -56.84
N GLY A 337 38.05 -10.67 -55.91
CA GLY A 337 38.71 -10.97 -54.62
C GLY A 337 38.43 -10.06 -53.43
N GLU A 338 37.79 -10.58 -52.38
CA GLU A 338 38.36 -10.71 -51.01
C GLU A 338 37.30 -11.23 -50.00
N GLU A 339 37.78 -11.98 -49.00
CA GLU A 339 37.02 -12.78 -48.04
C GLU A 339 36.32 -11.95 -46.93
N PRO A 340 35.26 -12.49 -46.29
CA PRO A 340 34.57 -11.81 -45.19
C PRO A 340 35.36 -11.90 -43.87
N ILE A 341 35.58 -10.74 -43.24
CA ILE A 341 36.22 -10.61 -41.91
C ILE A 341 35.14 -10.66 -40.82
N ASP A 342 35.40 -11.49 -39.80
CA ASP A 342 34.58 -11.79 -38.62
C ASP A 342 34.65 -10.65 -37.57
N PRO A 343 33.52 -10.21 -36.94
CA PRO A 343 33.50 -9.06 -36.04
C PRO A 343 33.85 -9.47 -34.59
N LEU A 344 35.14 -9.60 -34.31
CA LEU A 344 35.67 -9.67 -32.94
C LEU A 344 36.97 -8.86 -32.87
N ASP A 345 36.85 -7.54 -32.78
CA ASP A 345 37.90 -6.65 -32.25
C ASP A 345 37.38 -5.21 -32.09
N ILE A 346 36.53 -4.98 -31.09
CA ILE A 346 36.30 -3.64 -30.54
C ILE A 346 36.18 -3.77 -29.02
N LEU A 347 37.33 -3.92 -28.32
CA LEU A 347 37.53 -3.48 -26.95
C LEU A 347 39.04 -3.37 -26.68
N GLY A 348 39.57 -2.13 -26.67
CA GLY A 348 40.87 -1.83 -26.10
C GLY A 348 41.59 -0.64 -26.74
N ASP A 349 41.24 0.58 -26.31
CA ASP A 349 42.13 1.43 -25.47
C ASP A 349 41.30 2.50 -24.75
#